data_AF-A0A849R232-F1
#
_entry.id   AF-A0A849R232-F1
#
_cell.length_a   1.000
_cell.length_b   1.000
_cell.length_c   1.000
_cell.angle_alpha   90.00
_cell.angle_beta   90.00
_cell.angle_gamma   90.00
#
_symmetry.space_group_name_H-M   'P 1'
#
loop_
_entity.id
_entity.type
_entity.pdbx_description
1 polymer ?
#
loop_
_entity_poly.entity_id
_entity_poly.type
_entity_poly.pdbx_seq_one_letter_code
_entity_poly.pdbx_strand_id
1 'polypeptide(L)'
;MTFPLAKRVRKIVAVESSETAVKYLRRNMKESRIENVEIMNENWLEVDGREIKDKFNLVICSHFLWQMKDLEKQNILKTRFS
;
A
#
# COMPACT_ATOMS: atom_id res chain seq x y z
N MET A 1 2.40 -7.30 -6.93
CA MET A 1 3.64 -7.31 -6.11
C MET A 1 3.46 -7.78 -4.67
N THR A 2 2.27 -7.67 -4.08
CA THR A 2 1.98 -7.95 -2.66
C THR A 2 2.40 -9.37 -2.21
N PHE A 3 2.09 -10.42 -2.97
CA PHE A 3 2.28 -11.81 -2.54
C PHE A 3 3.74 -12.29 -2.46
N PRO A 4 4.63 -12.04 -3.45
CA PRO A 4 6.04 -12.36 -3.30
C PRO A 4 6.71 -11.65 -2.12
N LEU A 5 6.30 -10.40 -1.84
CA LEU A 5 6.85 -9.64 -0.72
C LEU A 5 6.34 -10.18 0.62
N ALA A 6 5.07 -10.56 0.70
CA ALA A 6 4.46 -11.10 1.92
C ALA A 6 5.19 -12.34 2.45
N LYS A 7 5.83 -13.13 1.57
CA LYS A 7 6.66 -14.28 1.94
C LYS A 7 8.02 -13.92 2.55
N ARG A 8 8.43 -12.65 2.52
CA ARG A 8 9.77 -12.18 2.93
C ARG A 8 9.75 -11.15 4.05
N VAL A 9 8.57 -10.65 4.43
CA VAL A 9 8.43 -9.59 5.43
C VAL A 9 7.45 -9.99 6.52
N ARG A 10 7.54 -9.32 7.68
CA ARG A 10 6.69 -9.63 8.84
C ARG A 10 5.21 -9.28 8.61
N LYS A 11 4.93 -8.11 8.02
CA LYS A 11 3.57 -7.59 7.79
C LYS A 11 3.55 -6.71 6.55
N ILE A 12 2.45 -6.76 5.81
CA ILE A 12 2.13 -5.82 4.73
C ILE A 12 0.79 -5.18 5.03
N VAL A 13 0.68 -3.88 4.73
CA VAL A 13 -0.59 -3.19 4.59
C VAL A 13 -0.71 -2.76 3.13
N ALA A 14 -1.75 -3.23 2.45
CA ALA A 14 -2.05 -2.88 1.07
C ALA A 14 -3.23 -1.89 1.06
N VAL A 15 -3.00 -0.68 0.54
CA VAL A 15 -4.07 0.31 0.33
C VAL A 15 -4.52 0.21 -1.12
N GLU A 16 -5.81 -0.05 -1.33
CA GLU A 16 -6.41 -0.26 -2.65
C GLU A 16 -7.88 0.17 -2.61
N SER A 17 -8.31 1.08 -3.47
CA SER A 17 -9.69 1.60 -3.48
C SER A 17 -10.66 0.80 -4.35
N SER A 18 -10.14 -0.02 -5.28
CA SER A 18 -10.99 -0.81 -6.16
C SER A 18 -11.51 -2.05 -5.45
N GLU A 19 -12.82 -2.09 -5.18
CA GLU A 19 -13.53 -3.26 -4.66
C GLU A 19 -13.22 -4.55 -5.43
N THR A 20 -13.14 -4.45 -6.76
CA THR A 20 -12.81 -5.58 -7.63
C THR A 20 -11.38 -6.06 -7.35
N ALA A 21 -10.41 -5.16 -7.27
CA ALA A 21 -9.03 -5.51 -6.94
C ALA A 21 -8.90 -6.10 -5.53
N VAL A 22 -9.62 -5.54 -4.54
CA VAL A 22 -9.69 -6.07 -3.17
C VAL A 22 -10.22 -7.50 -3.15
N LYS A 23 -11.29 -7.81 -3.91
CA LYS A 23 -11.81 -9.18 -4.02
C LYS A 23 -10.76 -10.15 -4.57
N TYR A 24 -10.02 -9.75 -5.61
CA TYR A 24 -8.92 -10.55 -6.13
C TYR A 24 -7.79 -10.74 -5.12
N LEU A 25 -7.40 -9.68 -4.39
CA LEU A 25 -6.39 -9.76 -3.34
C LEU A 25 -6.80 -10.73 -2.24
N ARG A 26 -8.02 -10.63 -1.72
CA ARG A 26 -8.53 -11.54 -0.68
C ARG A 26 -8.57 -13.00 -1.14
N ARG A 27 -9.00 -13.25 -2.38
CA ARG A 27 -8.99 -14.59 -2.98
C ARG A 27 -7.56 -15.15 -3.05
N ASN A 28 -6.62 -14.38 -3.57
CA ASN A 28 -5.23 -14.79 -3.70
C ASN A 28 -4.57 -15.04 -2.34
N MET A 29 -4.92 -14.26 -1.30
CA MET A 29 -4.48 -14.50 0.08
C MET A 29 -4.94 -15.85 0.60
N LYS A 30 -6.22 -16.18 0.38
CA LYS A 30 -6.79 -17.48 0.77
C LYS A 30 -6.11 -18.64 0.04
N GLU A 31 -5.98 -18.54 -1.28
CA GLU A 31 -5.37 -19.60 -2.11
C GLU A 31 -3.87 -19.79 -1.78
N SER A 32 -3.16 -18.70 -1.47
CA SER A 32 -1.73 -18.72 -1.16
C SER A 32 -1.41 -18.92 0.33
N ARG A 33 -2.43 -19.07 1.19
CA ARG A 33 -2.30 -19.16 2.65
C ARG A 33 -1.44 -18.02 3.25
N ILE A 34 -1.70 -16.80 2.80
CA ILE A 34 -1.03 -15.60 3.29
C ILE A 34 -1.93 -14.90 4.31
N GLU A 35 -1.43 -14.76 5.53
CA GLU A 35 -2.17 -14.20 6.67
C GLU A 35 -1.58 -12.86 7.16
N ASN A 36 -0.36 -12.51 6.73
CA ASN A 36 0.36 -11.31 7.16
C ASN A 36 0.10 -10.07 6.28
N VAL A 37 -0.97 -10.08 5.49
CA VAL A 37 -1.38 -8.96 4.63
C VAL A 37 -2.70 -8.39 5.15
N GLU A 38 -2.70 -7.11 5.48
CA GLU A 38 -3.89 -6.33 5.79
C GLU A 38 -4.29 -5.52 4.57
N ILE A 39 -5.58 -5.43 4.27
CA ILE A 39 -6.11 -4.63 3.14
C ILE A 39 -6.90 -3.47 3.71
N MET A 40 -6.43 -2.25 3.47
CA MET A 40 -7.17 -1.01 3.67
C MET A 40 -7.87 -0.66 2.35
N ASN A 41 -9.19 -0.84 2.32
CA ASN A 41 -9.99 -0.56 1.12
C ASN A 41 -10.38 0.92 1.10
N GLU A 42 -9.40 1.77 0.83
CA GLU A 42 -9.51 3.22 0.90
C GLU A 42 -8.78 3.86 -0.28
N ASN A 43 -9.20 5.07 -0.65
CA ASN A 43 -8.42 5.89 -1.55
C ASN A 43 -7.20 6.44 -0.81
N TRP A 44 -6.00 6.15 -1.30
CA TRP A 44 -4.76 6.65 -0.70
C TRP A 44 -4.73 8.17 -0.51
N LEU A 45 -5.44 8.93 -1.36
CA LEU A 45 -5.55 10.39 -1.25
C LEU A 45 -6.37 10.86 -0.03
N GLU A 46 -7.19 9.98 0.53
CA GLU A 46 -8.06 10.25 1.68
C GLU A 46 -7.46 9.74 3.00
N VAL A 47 -6.41 8.92 2.93
CA VAL A 47 -5.68 8.43 4.11
C VAL A 47 -4.92 9.59 4.75
N ASP A 48 -5.18 9.86 6.03
CA ASP A 48 -4.46 10.90 6.76
C ASP A 48 -2.97 10.53 6.91
N GLY A 49 -2.11 11.32 6.28
CA GLY A 49 -0.65 11.14 6.36
C GLY A 49 -0.11 11.09 7.79
N ARG A 50 -0.77 11.72 8.77
CA ARG A 50 -0.41 11.66 10.19
C ARG A 50 -0.69 10.30 10.80
N GLU A 51 -1.73 9.61 10.34
CA GLU A 51 -2.09 8.28 10.83
C GLU A 51 -1.12 7.20 10.34
N ILE A 52 -0.42 7.42 9.24
CA ILE A 52 0.50 6.43 8.64
C ILE A 52 1.98 6.79 8.82
N LYS A 53 2.28 8.02 9.28
CA LYS A 53 3.64 8.50 9.50
C LYS A 53 4.40 7.58 10.47
N ASP A 54 5.63 7.24 10.11
CA ASP A 54 6.58 6.44 10.90
C ASP A 54 6.09 5.03 11.30
N LYS A 55 4.96 4.55 10.75
CA LYS A 55 4.44 3.19 10.99
C LYS A 55 5.05 2.12 10.09
N PHE A 56 5.74 2.53 9.02
CA PHE A 56 6.23 1.63 7.97
C PHE A 56 7.73 1.78 7.72
N ASN A 57 8.44 0.65 7.66
CA ASN A 57 9.87 0.59 7.34
C ASN A 57 10.13 0.78 5.83
N LEU A 58 9.14 0.41 5.02
CA LEU A 58 9.21 0.43 3.57
C LEU A 58 7.84 0.78 2.98
N VAL A 59 7.81 1.84 2.16
CA VAL A 59 6.66 2.20 1.32
C VAL A 59 7.01 1.91 -0.13
N ILE A 60 6.11 1.23 -0.84
CA ILE A 60 6.22 0.91 -2.27
C ILE A 60 4.99 1.48 -2.98
N CYS A 61 5.22 2.32 -4.00
CA CYS A 61 4.18 2.86 -4.87
C CYS A 61 4.53 2.52 -6.32
N SER A 62 4.10 1.35 -6.81
CA SER A 62 4.30 0.94 -8.20
C SER A 62 3.09 1.31 -9.05
N HIS A 63 3.29 1.87 -10.24
CA HIS A 63 2.27 2.31 -11.22
C HIS A 63 1.39 3.54 -10.89
N PHE A 64 1.43 4.06 -9.66
CA PHE A 64 0.67 5.27 -9.29
C PHE A 64 1.38 6.59 -9.66
N LEU A 65 2.70 6.57 -9.84
CA LEU A 65 3.54 7.76 -10.09
C LEU A 65 3.25 8.46 -11.44
N TRP A 66 2.79 7.74 -12.47
CA TRP A 66 2.52 8.33 -13.80
C TRP A 66 1.11 8.91 -13.94
N GLN A 67 0.18 8.56 -13.04
CA GLN A 67 -1.21 9.05 -13.06
C GLN A 67 -1.43 10.26 -12.14
N MET A 68 -0.45 10.61 -11.30
CA MET A 68 -0.52 11.76 -10.39
C MET A 68 0.21 12.97 -10.98
N LYS A 69 -0.54 13.99 -11.40
CA LYS A 69 0.02 15.25 -11.94
C LYS A 69 0.79 16.08 -10.91
N ASP A 70 0.56 15.89 -9.60
CA ASP A 70 1.09 16.76 -8.54
C ASP A 70 1.77 15.96 -7.41
N LEU A 71 2.81 15.18 -7.72
CA LEU A 71 3.62 14.48 -6.71
C LEU A 71 4.32 15.41 -5.72
N GLU A 72 4.64 16.64 -6.13
CA GLU A 72 5.36 17.63 -5.32
C GLU A 72 4.55 18.17 -4.13
N LYS A 73 3.21 18.10 -4.19
CA LYS A 73 2.33 18.56 -3.10
C LYS A 73 2.25 17.59 -1.93
N GLN A 74 2.70 16.34 -2.11
CA GLN A 74 2.57 15.31 -1.09
C GLN A 74 3.89 15.14 -0.31
N ASN A 75 3.91 15.67 0.92
CA ASN A 75 5.09 15.70 1.81
C ASN A 75 5.63 14.31 2.23
N ILE A 76 5.03 13.20 1.77
CA ILE A 76 5.42 11.83 2.13
C ILE A 76 6.76 11.43 1.49
N LEU A 77 7.07 11.93 0.29
CA LEU A 77 8.37 11.66 -0.35
C LEU A 77 9.50 12.53 0.19
N LYS A 78 9.22 13.74 0.71
CA LYS A 78 10.25 14.64 1.25
C LYS A 78 10.90 14.10 2.52
N THR A 79 10.13 13.46 3.39
CA THR A 79 10.63 12.87 4.66
C THR A 79 11.62 11.71 4.45
N ARG A 80 11.75 11.18 3.23
CA ARG A 80 12.65 10.08 2.90
C ARG A 80 13.97 10.53 2.24
N PHE A 81 14.10 11.82 1.91
CA PHE A 81 15.29 12.40 1.27
C PHE A 81 15.92 13.57 2.06
N SER A 82 15.51 13.78 3.31
CA SER A 82 16.09 14.75 4.25
C SER A 82 16.60 14.07 5.50
#